data_AF-A0A939PR73-F1
#
_entry.id   AF-A0A939PR73-F1
#
_cell.length_a   1.000
_cell.length_b   1.000
_cell.length_c   1.000
_cell.angle_alpha   90.00
_cell.angle_beta   90.00
_cell.angle_gamma   90.00
#
_symmetry.space_group_name_H-M   'P 1'
#
loop_
_entity.id
_entity.type
_entity.pdbx_description
1 polymer ?
#
loop_
_entity_poly.entity_id
_entity_poly.type
_entity_poly.pdbx_seq_one_letter_code
_entity_poly.pdbx_strand_id
1 'polypeptide(L)'
;MPLFLVLAFLLVPILEIYVIIQVGSVIGGWETVALLLAESLLGGWIVRREGRRAWRALQDSLQGGVMPDRQLADGALVLVGGVLLLTPGFVTDVFGFLFVLPFTRPLVRRVLGAYAGRRIKAAQSRAGVFPPGMAGGPFDPFGAAPDAEGRPGGPQGGVVRGEVIHDEDRAPENGKTS
;
A
#
# COMPACT_ATOMS: atom_id res chain seq x y z
N MET A 1 -13.25 -12.84 -5.55
CA MET A 1 -11.85 -13.31 -5.57
C MET A 1 -11.36 -14.03 -4.29
N PRO A 2 -12.17 -14.40 -3.27
CA PRO A 2 -11.64 -15.19 -2.14
C PRO A 2 -11.47 -16.68 -2.48
N LEU A 3 -12.28 -17.21 -3.41
CA LEU A 3 -12.23 -18.62 -3.82
C LEU A 3 -10.85 -19.05 -4.34
N PHE A 4 -10.13 -18.17 -5.04
CA PHE A 4 -8.79 -18.46 -5.55
C PHE A 4 -7.78 -18.67 -4.41
N LEU A 5 -7.85 -17.86 -3.35
CA LEU A 5 -6.97 -18.00 -2.19
C LEU A 5 -7.25 -19.31 -1.44
N VAL A 6 -8.52 -19.65 -1.27
CA VAL A 6 -8.93 -20.92 -0.64
C VAL A 6 -8.43 -22.11 -1.46
N LEU A 7 -8.58 -22.05 -2.79
CA LEU A 7 -8.12 -23.11 -3.67
C LEU A 7 -6.59 -23.24 -3.66
N ALA A 8 -5.85 -22.13 -3.69
CA ALA A 8 -4.40 -22.15 -3.58
C ALA A 8 -3.94 -22.74 -2.24
N PHE A 9 -4.56 -22.32 -1.13
CA PHE A 9 -4.26 -22.83 0.21
C PHE A 9 -4.50 -24.34 0.34
N LEU A 10 -5.47 -24.90 -0.39
CA LEU A 10 -5.73 -26.35 -0.41
C LEU A 10 -4.78 -27.10 -1.37
N LEU A 11 -4.59 -26.60 -2.58
CA LEU A 11 -3.84 -27.31 -3.62
C LEU A 11 -2.34 -27.33 -3.37
N VAL A 12 -1.77 -26.25 -2.82
CA VAL A 12 -0.33 -26.15 -2.54
C VAL A 12 0.15 -27.27 -1.60
N PRO A 13 -0.43 -27.48 -0.40
CA PRO A 13 0.03 -28.55 0.50
C PRO A 13 -0.23 -29.96 -0.07
N ILE A 14 -1.30 -30.15 -0.86
CA ILE A 14 -1.52 -31.45 -1.54
C ILE A 14 -0.38 -31.72 -2.53
N LEU A 15 0.00 -30.71 -3.32
CA LEU A 15 1.10 -30.83 -4.27
C LEU A 15 2.44 -31.08 -3.56
N GLU A 16 2.69 -30.43 -2.42
CA GLU A 16 3.90 -30.71 -1.62
C GLU A 16 3.96 -32.15 -1.16
N ILE A 17 2.90 -32.66 -0.54
CA ILE A 17 2.86 -34.04 -0.04
C ILE A 17 3.11 -35.01 -1.19
N TYR A 18 2.50 -34.77 -2.36
CA TYR A 18 2.75 -35.57 -3.55
C TYR A 18 4.24 -35.57 -3.96
N VAL A 19 4.87 -34.41 -4.02
CA VAL A 19 6.30 -34.28 -4.38
C VAL A 19 7.20 -34.93 -3.32
N ILE A 20 6.93 -34.72 -2.03
CA ILE A 20 7.70 -35.32 -0.92
C ILE A 20 7.64 -36.84 -0.99
N ILE A 21 6.46 -37.43 -1.23
CA ILE A 21 6.30 -38.87 -1.41
C ILE A 21 7.10 -39.35 -2.62
N GLN A 22 7.04 -38.62 -3.73
CA GLN A 22 7.73 -39.02 -4.95
C GLN A 22 9.25 -38.97 -4.79
N VAL A 23 9.78 -37.94 -4.16
CA VAL A 23 11.20 -37.82 -3.82
C VAL A 23 11.60 -38.90 -2.81
N GLY A 24 10.82 -39.09 -1.75
CA GLY A 24 11.00 -40.15 -0.75
C GLY A 24 11.04 -41.55 -1.33
N SER A 25 10.31 -41.81 -2.42
CA SER A 25 10.33 -43.08 -3.13
C SER A 25 11.62 -43.34 -3.94
N VAL A 26 12.34 -42.28 -4.31
CA VAL A 26 13.56 -42.36 -5.13
C VAL A 26 14.82 -42.40 -4.29
N ILE A 27 14.92 -41.53 -3.27
CA ILE A 27 16.13 -41.36 -2.44
C ILE A 27 15.99 -41.89 -1.01
N GLY A 28 14.78 -42.27 -0.58
CA GLY A 28 14.50 -42.76 0.76
C GLY A 28 13.95 -41.68 1.70
N GLY A 29 13.12 -42.11 2.66
CA GLY A 29 12.42 -41.20 3.56
C GLY A 29 13.36 -40.38 4.46
N TRP A 30 14.39 -41.00 5.02
CA TRP A 30 15.33 -40.31 5.91
C TRP A 30 16.17 -39.26 5.17
N GLU A 31 16.65 -39.58 3.97
CA GLU A 31 17.39 -38.64 3.12
C GLU A 31 16.51 -37.47 2.68
N THR A 32 15.22 -37.73 2.40
CA THR A 32 14.24 -36.68 2.06
C THR A 32 14.01 -35.73 3.22
N VAL A 33 13.89 -36.25 4.44
CA VAL A 33 13.78 -35.42 5.66
C VAL A 33 15.05 -34.60 5.87
N ALA A 34 16.23 -35.20 5.69
CA ALA A 34 17.50 -34.49 5.80
C ALA A 34 17.63 -33.36 4.78
N LEU A 35 17.20 -33.58 3.53
CA LEU A 35 17.16 -32.56 2.48
C LEU A 35 16.21 -31.41 2.82
N LEU A 36 14.98 -31.71 3.26
CA LEU A 36 14.01 -30.69 3.69
C LEU A 36 14.58 -29.83 4.83
N LEU A 37 15.23 -30.46 5.82
CA LEU A 37 15.88 -29.75 6.91
C LEU A 37 17.04 -28.88 6.41
N ALA A 38 17.89 -29.42 5.53
CA ALA A 38 19.01 -28.68 4.95
C ALA A 38 18.53 -27.46 4.15
N GLU A 39 17.51 -27.63 3.32
CA GLU A 39 16.90 -26.56 2.53
C GLU A 39 16.27 -25.49 3.42
N SER A 40 15.52 -25.88 4.45
CA SER A 40 14.95 -24.97 5.45
C SER A 40 16.02 -24.17 6.20
N LEU A 41 17.10 -24.81 6.63
CA LEU A 41 18.21 -24.14 7.30
C LEU A 41 18.87 -23.13 6.36
N LEU A 42 19.08 -23.51 5.10
CA LEU A 42 19.70 -22.67 4.08
C LEU A 42 18.80 -21.47 3.73
N GLY A 43 17.50 -21.70 3.56
CA GLY A 43 16.48 -20.67 3.38
C GLY A 43 16.44 -19.69 4.55
N GLY A 44 16.35 -20.21 5.79
CA GLY A 44 16.40 -19.41 7.00
C GLY A 44 17.68 -18.58 7.13
N TRP A 45 18.82 -19.14 6.73
CA TRP A 45 20.10 -18.41 6.72
C TRP A 45 20.10 -17.25 5.72
N ILE A 46 19.59 -17.45 4.49
CA ILE A 46 19.48 -16.40 3.48
C ILE A 46 18.51 -15.30 3.96
N VAL A 47 17.34 -15.68 4.47
CA VAL A 47 16.34 -14.74 5.02
C VAL A 47 16.95 -13.90 6.14
N ARG A 48 17.72 -14.51 7.04
CA ARG A 48 18.42 -13.79 8.12
C ARG A 48 19.49 -12.85 7.58
N ARG A 49 20.13 -13.17 6.46
CA ARG A 49 21.11 -12.29 5.80
C ARG A 49 20.42 -11.10 5.10
N GLU A 50 19.45 -11.36 4.23
CA GLU A 50 18.76 -10.32 3.45
C GLU A 50 17.81 -9.49 4.31
N GLY A 51 17.19 -10.07 5.33
CA GLY A 51 16.33 -9.36 6.28
C GLY A 51 17.09 -8.30 7.06
N ARG A 52 18.31 -8.63 7.54
CA ARG A 52 19.19 -7.63 8.18
C ARG A 52 19.60 -6.52 7.22
N ARG A 53 19.82 -6.84 5.94
CA ARG A 53 20.18 -5.84 4.92
C ARG A 53 19.02 -4.90 4.62
N ALA A 54 17.82 -5.44 4.43
CA ALA A 54 16.60 -4.67 4.21
C ALA A 54 16.28 -3.79 5.43
N TRP A 55 16.43 -4.31 6.64
CA TRP A 55 16.22 -3.58 7.88
C TRP A 55 17.19 -2.39 8.02
N ARG A 56 18.49 -2.59 7.78
CA ARG A 56 19.47 -1.51 7.80
C ARG A 56 19.15 -0.43 6.77
N ALA A 57 18.86 -0.82 5.53
CA ALA A 57 18.52 0.13 4.47
C ALA A 57 17.25 0.95 4.79
N LEU A 58 16.26 0.33 5.44
CA LEU A 58 15.09 1.02 5.94
C LEU A 58 15.46 2.05 7.01
N GLN A 59 16.27 1.64 7.99
CA GLN A 59 16.68 2.49 9.11
C GLN A 59 17.53 3.69 8.64
N ASP A 60 18.44 3.48 7.68
CA ASP A 60 19.23 4.55 7.05
C ASP A 60 18.35 5.56 6.30
N SER A 61 17.31 5.07 5.61
CA SER A 61 16.40 5.93 4.84
C SER A 61 15.48 6.75 5.75
N LEU A 62 15.03 6.17 6.87
CA LEU A 62 14.24 6.87 7.89
C LEU A 62 15.07 7.96 8.60
N GLN A 63 16.36 7.69 8.88
CA GLN A 63 17.26 8.70 9.44
C GLN A 63 17.53 9.86 8.48
N GLY A 64 17.51 9.60 7.17
CA GLY A 64 17.61 10.63 6.13
C GLY A 64 16.34 11.45 5.89
N GLY A 65 15.22 11.14 6.57
CA GLY A 65 13.94 11.83 6.39
C GLY A 65 13.26 11.59 5.03
N VAL A 66 13.72 10.59 4.27
CA VAL A 66 13.17 10.25 2.94
C VAL A 66 12.22 9.05 3.07
N MET A 67 11.05 9.13 2.44
CA MET A 67 10.06 8.05 2.46
C MET A 67 10.62 6.79 1.75
N PRO A 68 10.76 5.65 2.45
CA PRO A 68 11.53 4.50 1.96
C PRO A 68 10.66 3.47 1.20
N ASP A 69 9.95 3.90 0.16
CA ASP A 69 9.01 3.04 -0.59
C ASP A 69 9.66 1.76 -1.13
N ARG A 70 10.92 1.89 -1.58
CA ARG A 70 11.66 0.78 -2.19
C ARG A 70 12.17 -0.21 -1.14
N GLN A 71 12.65 0.29 0.00
CA GLN A 71 13.13 -0.55 1.11
C GLN A 71 11.96 -1.26 1.81
N LEU A 72 10.79 -0.63 1.89
CA LEU A 72 9.57 -1.26 2.40
C LEU A 72 9.12 -2.44 1.53
N ALA A 73 9.07 -2.26 0.22
CA ALA A 73 8.78 -3.35 -0.72
C ALA A 73 9.83 -4.47 -0.62
N ASP A 74 11.10 -4.09 -0.51
CA ASP A 74 12.19 -5.05 -0.39
C ASP A 74 12.13 -5.86 0.91
N GLY A 75 11.77 -5.24 2.03
CA GLY A 75 11.56 -5.88 3.33
C GLY A 75 10.33 -6.77 3.35
N ALA A 76 9.22 -6.34 2.74
CA ALA A 76 8.01 -7.15 2.59
C ALA A 76 8.29 -8.44 1.79
N LEU A 77 9.07 -8.35 0.70
CA LEU A 77 9.50 -9.52 -0.06
C LEU A 77 10.37 -10.49 0.76
N VAL A 78 11.27 -9.99 1.62
CA VAL A 78 12.04 -10.87 2.53
C VAL A 78 11.11 -11.56 3.53
N LEU A 79 10.16 -10.83 4.12
CA LEU A 79 9.25 -11.39 5.11
C LEU A 79 8.35 -12.46 4.49
N VAL A 80 7.73 -12.17 3.35
CA VAL A 80 6.88 -13.13 2.64
C VAL A 80 7.70 -14.34 2.20
N GLY A 81 8.87 -14.13 1.59
CA GLY A 81 9.75 -15.22 1.18
C GLY A 81 10.28 -16.03 2.37
N GLY A 82 10.51 -15.39 3.52
CA GLY A 82 10.92 -16.05 4.75
C GLY A 82 9.82 -16.89 5.39
N VAL A 83 8.57 -16.41 5.39
CA VAL A 83 7.42 -17.21 5.85
C VAL A 83 7.19 -18.41 4.93
N LEU A 84 7.37 -18.24 3.61
CA LEU A 84 7.33 -19.37 2.66
C LEU A 84 8.43 -20.40 2.96
N LEU A 85 9.69 -19.98 3.13
CA LEU A 85 10.83 -20.88 3.42
C LEU A 85 10.76 -21.52 4.83
N LEU A 86 9.97 -20.95 5.74
CA LEU A 86 9.68 -21.55 7.05
C LEU A 86 8.66 -22.70 6.95
N THR A 87 7.95 -22.80 5.82
CA THR A 87 7.00 -23.88 5.53
C THR A 87 7.73 -24.87 4.61
N PRO A 88 8.44 -25.87 5.16
CA PRO A 88 9.28 -26.76 4.37
C PRO A 88 8.46 -27.59 3.40
N GLY A 89 8.77 -27.48 2.12
CA GLY A 89 8.19 -28.37 1.13
C GLY A 89 8.54 -28.00 -0.29
N PHE A 90 9.79 -28.28 -0.68
CA PHE A 90 10.34 -28.38 -2.04
C PHE A 90 9.81 -27.37 -3.06
N VAL A 91 8.54 -27.50 -3.48
CA VAL A 91 7.82 -26.53 -4.31
C VAL A 91 7.79 -25.15 -3.66
N THR A 92 7.36 -25.04 -2.39
CA THR A 92 7.26 -23.75 -1.70
C THR A 92 8.64 -23.15 -1.46
N ASP A 93 9.66 -23.97 -1.27
CA ASP A 93 11.05 -23.53 -1.13
C ASP A 93 11.61 -22.94 -2.43
N VAL A 94 11.31 -23.52 -3.60
CA VAL A 94 11.67 -22.92 -4.91
C VAL A 94 11.05 -21.53 -5.07
N PHE A 95 9.77 -21.37 -4.73
CA PHE A 95 9.11 -20.06 -4.76
C PHE A 95 9.67 -19.12 -3.69
N GLY A 96 9.97 -19.63 -2.49
CA GLY A 96 10.59 -18.90 -1.39
C GLY A 96 11.96 -18.35 -1.78
N PHE A 97 12.83 -19.18 -2.35
CA PHE A 97 14.12 -18.75 -2.90
C PHE A 97 13.96 -17.73 -4.02
N LEU A 98 12.99 -17.92 -4.92
CA LEU A 98 12.70 -16.96 -5.99
C LEU A 98 12.35 -15.56 -5.45
N PHE A 99 11.63 -15.47 -4.33
CA PHE A 99 11.29 -14.19 -3.70
C PHE A 99 12.44 -13.58 -2.90
N VAL A 100 13.27 -14.41 -2.26
CA VAL A 100 14.34 -13.94 -1.37
C VAL A 100 15.62 -13.56 -2.14
N LEU A 101 15.96 -14.28 -3.21
CA LEU A 101 17.23 -14.11 -3.91
C LEU A 101 17.36 -12.71 -4.56
N PRO A 102 18.50 -12.02 -4.39
CA PRO A 102 18.70 -10.66 -4.89
C PRO A 102 18.73 -10.57 -6.42
N PHE A 103 19.09 -11.65 -7.11
CA PHE A 103 19.16 -11.69 -8.57
C PHE A 103 17.75 -11.76 -9.22
N THR A 104 16.77 -12.31 -8.51
CA THR A 104 15.40 -12.48 -9.01
C THR A 104 14.49 -11.30 -8.65
N ARG A 105 14.86 -10.47 -7.66
CA ARG A 105 14.15 -9.23 -7.28
C ARG A 105 13.74 -8.32 -8.45
N PRO A 106 14.63 -7.92 -9.39
CA PRO A 106 14.23 -7.04 -10.48
C PRO A 106 13.22 -7.70 -11.44
N LEU A 107 13.32 -9.01 -11.66
CA LEU A 107 12.41 -9.76 -12.51
C LEU A 107 11.04 -9.91 -11.85
N VAL A 108 11.01 -10.34 -10.59
CA VAL A 108 9.79 -10.49 -9.78
C VAL A 108 9.07 -9.15 -9.65
N ARG A 109 9.80 -8.05 -9.38
CA ARG A 109 9.22 -6.70 -9.29
C ARG A 109 8.63 -6.23 -10.62
N ARG A 110 9.23 -6.59 -11.75
CA ARG A 110 8.71 -6.24 -13.09
C ARG A 110 7.42 -6.98 -13.41
N VAL A 111 7.36 -8.27 -13.08
CA VAL A 111 6.16 -9.12 -13.27
C VAL A 111 5.04 -8.69 -12.33
N LEU A 112 5.31 -8.53 -11.03
CA LEU A 112 4.33 -8.07 -10.05
C LEU A 112 3.86 -6.65 -10.35
N GLY A 113 4.76 -5.73 -10.72
CA GLY A 113 4.40 -4.36 -11.11
C GLY A 113 3.52 -4.31 -12.36
N ALA A 114 3.80 -5.15 -13.36
CA ALA A 114 2.96 -5.27 -14.56
C ALA A 114 1.56 -5.85 -14.23
N TYR A 115 1.50 -6.84 -13.34
CA TYR A 115 0.23 -7.45 -12.93
C TYR A 115 -0.62 -6.50 -12.07
N ALA A 116 0.02 -5.79 -11.13
CA ALA A 116 -0.61 -4.77 -10.30
C ALA A 116 -1.12 -3.58 -11.13
N GLY A 117 -0.32 -3.09 -12.09
CA GLY A 117 -0.74 -2.01 -12.99
C GLY A 117 -1.95 -2.38 -13.87
N ARG A 118 -2.02 -3.64 -14.33
CA ARG A 118 -3.19 -4.15 -15.07
C ARG A 118 -4.44 -4.25 -14.18
N ARG A 119 -4.28 -4.64 -12.91
CA ARG A 119 -5.37 -4.75 -11.94
C ARG A 119 -5.88 -3.39 -11.45
N ILE A 120 -4.99 -2.42 -11.27
CA ILE A 120 -5.36 -1.04 -10.90
C ILE A 120 -6.11 -0.38 -12.04
N LYS A 121 -5.65 -0.51 -13.29
CA LYS A 121 -6.40 -0.03 -14.47
C LYS A 121 -7.75 -0.72 -14.62
N ALA A 122 -7.83 -2.03 -14.38
CA ALA A 122 -9.08 -2.79 -14.42
C ALA A 122 -10.04 -2.49 -13.23
N ALA A 123 -9.50 -2.10 -12.08
CA ALA A 123 -10.29 -1.65 -10.92
C ALA A 123 -10.77 -0.20 -11.11
N GLN A 124 -9.97 0.66 -11.72
CA GLN A 124 -10.32 2.03 -12.08
C GLN A 124 -11.42 2.05 -13.15
N SER A 125 -11.41 1.11 -14.11
CA SER A 125 -12.53 0.91 -15.05
C SER A 125 -13.79 0.34 -14.40
N ARG A 126 -13.71 -0.22 -13.18
CA ARG A 126 -14.89 -0.63 -12.38
C ARG A 126 -15.35 0.44 -11.40
N ALA A 127 -14.46 1.35 -10.98
CA ALA A 127 -14.79 2.51 -10.13
C ALA A 127 -15.29 3.71 -10.95
N GLY A 128 -15.07 3.74 -12.26
CA GLY A 128 -15.54 4.77 -13.19
C GLY A 128 -17.01 4.62 -13.62
N VAL A 129 -17.94 4.43 -12.68
CA VAL A 129 -19.41 4.48 -12.97
C VAL A 129 -19.94 5.92 -12.92
N PHE A 130 -19.06 6.93 -12.89
CA PHE A 130 -19.48 8.32 -13.14
C PHE A 130 -19.32 8.63 -14.64
N PRO A 131 -20.42 8.90 -15.37
CA PRO A 131 -20.34 9.25 -16.78
C PRO A 131 -19.51 10.53 -16.96
N PRO A 132 -18.61 10.58 -17.96
CA PRO A 132 -17.84 11.78 -18.27
C PRO A 132 -18.81 12.84 -18.80
N GLY A 133 -19.08 13.86 -17.98
CA GLY A 133 -20.04 14.91 -18.31
C GLY A 133 -20.65 15.66 -17.13
N MET A 134 -20.44 15.21 -15.89
CA MET A 134 -21.01 15.88 -14.69
C MET A 134 -19.96 16.46 -13.73
N ALA A 135 -18.68 16.49 -14.12
CA ALA A 135 -17.64 17.25 -13.42
C ALA A 135 -17.55 18.66 -14.02
N GLY A 136 -18.65 19.41 -13.94
CA GLY A 136 -18.73 20.80 -14.36
C GLY A 136 -18.70 21.71 -13.13
N GLY A 137 -17.51 22.14 -12.74
CA GLY A 137 -17.32 23.18 -11.73
C GLY A 137 -15.93 23.11 -11.11
N PRO A 138 -15.02 24.07 -11.38
CA PRO A 138 -13.79 24.21 -10.61
C PRO A 138 -14.17 24.57 -9.17
N PHE A 139 -13.81 23.72 -8.22
CA PHE A 139 -13.85 24.09 -6.81
C PHE A 139 -12.59 24.92 -6.54
N ASP A 140 -12.72 26.24 -6.49
CA ASP A 140 -11.67 27.18 -6.09
C ASP A 140 -11.82 27.53 -4.60
N PRO A 141 -10.95 27.04 -3.70
CA PRO A 141 -11.04 27.33 -2.26
C PRO A 141 -10.60 28.76 -1.90
N PHE A 142 -9.99 29.47 -2.85
CA PHE A 142 -9.54 30.86 -2.74
C PHE A 142 -9.98 31.57 -4.02
N GLY A 143 -11.25 32.00 -4.06
CA GLY A 143 -11.88 32.48 -5.28
C GLY A 143 -11.22 33.73 -5.88
N ALA A 144 -10.54 33.57 -7.01
CA ALA A 144 -10.48 34.61 -8.03
C ALA A 144 -11.68 34.39 -8.95
N ALA A 145 -12.68 35.25 -8.88
CA ALA A 145 -13.87 35.13 -9.71
C ALA A 145 -13.49 35.26 -11.20
N PRO A 146 -13.95 34.37 -12.09
CA PRO A 146 -13.86 34.60 -13.51
C PRO A 146 -14.89 35.66 -13.88
N ASP A 147 -14.39 36.72 -14.48
CA ASP A 147 -15.04 37.80 -15.20
C ASP A 147 -16.13 37.26 -16.13
N ALA A 148 -17.33 37.14 -15.57
CA ALA A 148 -18.54 36.79 -16.30
C ALA A 148 -19.17 38.08 -16.85
N GLU A 149 -18.64 38.50 -18.00
CA GLU A 149 -19.26 39.48 -18.85
C GLU A 149 -20.63 38.97 -19.35
N GLY A 150 -21.70 39.65 -18.93
CA GLY A 150 -22.97 39.68 -19.65
C GLY A 150 -24.09 38.73 -19.17
N ARG A 151 -24.95 39.22 -18.26
CA ARG A 151 -26.42 39.22 -18.49
C ARG A 151 -27.20 40.03 -17.45
N PRO A 152 -28.26 40.76 -17.85
CA PRO A 152 -29.08 41.58 -16.95
C PRO A 152 -30.29 40.80 -16.39
N GLY A 153 -30.66 41.06 -15.12
CA GLY A 153 -32.04 40.93 -14.63
C GLY A 153 -32.30 40.08 -13.36
N GLY A 154 -32.31 40.73 -12.19
CA GLY A 154 -33.15 40.56 -10.96
C GLY A 154 -33.44 39.16 -10.33
N PRO A 155 -34.05 39.08 -9.12
CA PRO A 155 -34.55 40.12 -8.20
C PRO A 155 -33.85 40.16 -6.82
N GLN A 156 -33.93 41.34 -6.18
CA GLN A 156 -33.29 41.71 -4.92
C GLN A 156 -33.99 41.08 -3.70
N GLY A 157 -33.31 40.18 -2.99
CA GLY A 157 -33.69 39.74 -1.65
C GLY A 157 -33.11 40.69 -0.60
N GLY A 158 -33.99 41.34 0.18
CA GLY A 158 -33.64 42.41 1.11
C GLY A 158 -32.60 42.01 2.16
N VAL A 159 -31.53 42.79 2.25
CA VAL A 159 -30.52 42.68 3.30
C VAL A 159 -30.93 43.59 4.46
N VAL A 160 -31.35 43.00 5.57
CA VAL A 160 -31.59 43.75 6.81
C VAL A 160 -30.24 43.93 7.51
N ARG A 161 -29.75 45.17 7.54
CA ARG A 161 -28.49 45.56 8.17
C ARG A 161 -28.70 45.69 9.68
N GLY A 162 -28.20 44.72 10.44
CA GLY A 162 -28.12 44.83 11.90
C GLY A 162 -26.99 45.79 12.30
N GLU A 163 -27.30 46.77 13.14
CA GLU A 163 -26.33 47.66 13.77
C GLU A 163 -25.91 47.05 15.12
N VAL A 164 -24.61 46.89 15.34
CA VAL A 164 -24.05 46.39 16.59
C VAL A 164 -23.74 47.60 17.47
N ILE A 165 -24.52 47.77 18.52
CA ILE A 165 -24.32 48.83 19.51
C ILE A 165 -23.17 48.39 20.43
N HIS A 166 -22.03 49.08 20.37
CA HIS A 166 -20.97 48.93 21.38
C HIS A 166 -21.32 49.79 22.58
N ASP A 167 -21.60 49.14 23.71
CA ASP A 167 -21.99 49.78 24.98
C ASP A 167 -20.73 50.18 25.79
N GLU A 168 -19.79 50.88 25.14
CA GLU A 168 -18.53 51.32 25.74
C GLU A 168 -18.34 52.83 25.59
N ASP A 169 -19.31 53.64 26.03
CA ASP A 169 -19.11 55.08 26.25
C ASP A 169 -20.10 55.63 27.28
N ARG A 170 -20.05 55.09 28.51
CA ARG A 170 -20.61 55.77 29.68
C ARG A 170 -19.52 56.02 30.71
N ALA A 171 -18.59 56.91 30.35
CA ALA A 171 -17.79 57.62 31.34
C ALA A 171 -18.69 58.60 32.10
N PRO A 172 -18.80 58.55 33.44
CA PRO A 172 -19.36 59.65 34.20
C PRO A 172 -18.34 60.78 34.25
N GLU A 173 -18.51 61.78 33.39
CA GLU A 173 -17.81 63.06 33.47
C GLU A 173 -18.23 63.79 34.74
N ASN A 174 -17.23 64.09 35.56
CA ASN A 174 -17.38 64.79 36.82
C ASN A 174 -17.17 66.30 36.57
N GLY A 175 -18.15 67.15 36.89
CA GLY A 175 -17.86 68.47 37.47
C GLY A 175 -18.45 69.74 36.85
N LYS A 176 -19.32 70.37 37.67
CA LYS A 176 -19.30 71.78 38.14
C LYS A 176 -20.11 72.89 37.44
N THR A 177 -20.66 73.71 38.35
CA THR A 177 -21.08 75.13 38.31
C THR A 177 -22.32 75.53 37.52
N SER A 178 -23.37 75.93 38.24
CA SER A 178 -23.65 77.36 38.45
C SER A 178 -24.54 77.60 39.67
#